data_AF-A0A925S562-F1
#
_entry.id   AF-A0A925S562-F1
#
_cell.length_a   1.000
_cell.length_b   1.000
_cell.length_c   1.000
_cell.angle_alpha   90.00
_cell.angle_beta   90.00
_cell.angle_gamma   90.00
#
_symmetry.space_group_name_H-M   'P 1'
#
loop_
_entity.id
_entity.type
_entity.pdbx_description
1 polymer ?
#
loop_
_entity_poly.entity_id
_entity_poly.type
_entity_poly.pdbx_seq_one_letter_code
_entity_poly.pdbx_strand_id
1 'polypeptide(L)'
;MSKSYLRLLDWKVVFFALLACYVLPGILVGTLLATVLQETMPQAVGNPIASILAFVSFLIPPVAGGYFAARFARSLPRLHVLVVGALGAVLSLLAFRASPRAMAAYALTSLALAALGGFMRLRSGPNDEA
;
A
#
# COMPACT_ATOMS: atom_id res chain seq x y z
N MET A 1 6.62 -19.00 24.01
CA MET A 1 5.17 -18.79 24.20
C MET A 1 4.62 -17.87 23.07
N SER A 2 4.62 -18.33 21.81
CA SER A 2 4.49 -17.46 20.60
C SER A 2 3.19 -17.64 19.79
N LYS A 3 2.27 -18.53 20.20
CA LYS A 3 1.17 -19.01 19.33
C LYS A 3 -0.11 -18.16 19.22
N SER A 4 -0.20 -16.96 19.80
CA SER A 4 -1.52 -16.27 19.90
C SER A 4 -1.68 -14.92 19.19
N TYR A 5 -0.64 -14.32 18.61
CA TYR A 5 -0.78 -13.00 17.96
C TYR A 5 -1.45 -13.06 16.59
N LEU A 6 -1.18 -14.11 15.80
CA LEU A 6 -1.78 -14.29 14.47
C LEU A 6 -3.28 -14.61 14.52
N ARG A 7 -3.78 -15.16 15.65
CA ARG A 7 -5.22 -15.41 15.85
C ARG A 7 -6.00 -14.13 16.17
N LEU A 8 -5.32 -13.08 16.63
CA LEU A 8 -5.90 -11.78 16.92
C LEU A 8 -5.92 -10.85 15.69
N LEU A 9 -5.45 -11.36 14.55
CA LEU A 9 -5.49 -10.66 13.28
C LEU A 9 -6.88 -10.82 12.66
N ASP A 10 -7.55 -9.71 12.41
CA ASP A 10 -8.75 -9.66 11.60
C ASP A 10 -8.36 -9.73 10.12
N TRP A 11 -8.32 -10.96 9.61
CA TRP A 11 -7.99 -11.24 8.22
C TRP A 11 -8.94 -10.56 7.22
N LYS A 12 -10.17 -10.23 7.62
CA LYS A 12 -11.09 -9.49 6.74
C LYS A 12 -10.58 -8.07 6.53
N VAL A 13 -10.15 -7.39 7.60
CA VAL A 13 -9.56 -6.03 7.52
C VAL A 13 -8.30 -6.04 6.65
N VAL A 14 -7.42 -7.01 6.86
CA VAL A 14 -6.19 -7.16 6.06
C VAL A 14 -6.53 -7.37 4.59
N PHE A 15 -7.47 -8.27 4.29
CA PHE A 15 -7.89 -8.54 2.92
C PHE A 15 -8.49 -7.30 2.24
N PHE A 16 -9.42 -6.60 2.90
CA PHE A 16 -10.02 -5.39 2.34
C PHE A 16 -9.02 -4.26 2.17
N ALA A 17 -8.07 -4.09 3.10
CA ALA A 17 -7.01 -3.09 2.98
C ALA A 17 -6.12 -3.39 1.76
N LEU A 18 -5.74 -4.65 1.55
CA LEU A 18 -4.93 -5.05 0.39
C LEU A 18 -5.70 -4.87 -0.92
N LEU A 19 -6.96 -5.28 -0.96
CA LEU A 19 -7.80 -5.16 -2.16
C LEU A 19 -8.03 -3.70 -2.54
N ALA A 20 -8.45 -2.87 -1.58
CA ALA A 20 -8.83 -1.49 -1.82
C ALA A 20 -7.62 -0.58 -2.05
N CYS A 21 -6.53 -0.78 -1.31
CA CYS A 21 -5.38 0.13 -1.38
C CYS A 21 -4.34 -0.32 -2.39
N TYR A 22 -4.15 -1.63 -2.63
CA TYR A 22 -3.07 -2.11 -3.52
C TYR A 22 -3.61 -2.66 -4.84
N VAL A 23 -4.56 -3.61 -4.81
CA VAL A 23 -5.00 -4.32 -6.02
C VAL A 23 -5.81 -3.41 -6.94
N LEU A 24 -6.85 -2.74 -6.43
CA LEU A 24 -7.71 -1.87 -7.24
C LEU A 24 -6.93 -0.70 -7.88
N PRO A 25 -6.12 0.08 -7.12
CA PRO A 25 -5.31 1.14 -7.73
C PRO A 25 -4.30 0.60 -8.73
N GLY A 26 -3.69 -0.56 -8.45
CA GLY A 26 -2.77 -1.22 -9.37
C GLY A 26 -3.43 -1.58 -10.72
N ILE A 27 -4.63 -2.14 -10.70
CA ILE A 27 -5.40 -2.46 -11.92
C ILE A 27 -5.78 -1.17 -12.66
N LEU A 28 -6.29 -0.17 -11.94
CA LEU A 28 -6.71 1.10 -12.53
C LEU A 28 -5.55 1.80 -13.24
N VAL A 29 -4.38 1.86 -12.60
CA VAL A 29 -3.19 2.52 -13.14
C VAL A 29 -2.60 1.68 -14.27
N GLY A 30 -2.52 0.36 -14.12
CA GLY A 30 -2.04 -0.54 -15.16
C GLY A 30 -2.88 -0.46 -16.43
N THR A 31 -4.20 -0.44 -16.29
CA THR A 31 -5.11 -0.27 -17.44
C THR A 31 -4.99 1.11 -18.07
N LEU A 32 -4.95 2.19 -17.29
CA LEU A 32 -4.76 3.55 -17.80
C LEU A 32 -3.44 3.72 -18.56
N LEU A 33 -2.35 3.14 -18.05
CA LEU A 33 -1.04 3.15 -18.70
C LEU A 33 -1.07 2.39 -20.03
N ALA A 34 -1.70 1.21 -20.04
CA ALA A 34 -1.76 0.35 -21.22
C ALA A 34 -2.64 0.93 -22.34
N THR A 35 -3.78 1.57 -22.00
CA THR A 35 -4.75 2.02 -23.00
C THR A 35 -4.57 3.47 -23.40
N VAL A 36 -4.30 4.37 -22.45
CA VAL A 36 -4.27 5.81 -22.72
C VAL A 36 -2.87 6.23 -23.12
N LEU A 37 -1.87 5.91 -22.31
CA LEU A 37 -0.54 6.48 -22.49
C LEU A 37 0.22 5.89 -23.68
N GLN A 38 0.07 4.59 -23.94
CA GLN A 38 0.77 3.91 -25.03
C GLN A 38 0.16 4.20 -26.41
N GLU A 39 -1.15 4.47 -26.50
CA GLU A 39 -1.80 4.71 -27.78
C GLU A 39 -1.86 6.20 -28.17
N THR A 40 -1.95 7.12 -27.20
CA THR A 40 -2.27 8.52 -27.50
C THR A 40 -1.08 9.49 -27.38
N MET A 41 0.00 9.13 -26.69
CA MET A 41 1.10 10.07 -26.43
C MET A 41 2.42 9.65 -27.11
N PRO A 42 3.16 10.61 -27.69
CA PRO A 42 4.53 10.35 -28.15
C PRO A 42 5.38 9.81 -27.00
N GLN A 43 6.23 8.82 -27.29
CA GLN A 43 7.08 8.13 -26.30
C GLN A 43 7.89 9.08 -25.40
N ALA A 44 8.35 10.22 -25.95
CA ALA A 44 9.09 11.24 -25.21
C ALA A 44 8.30 11.90 -24.06
N VAL A 45 6.96 11.88 -24.14
CA VAL A 45 6.05 12.47 -23.14
C VAL A 45 5.33 11.38 -22.34
N GLY A 46 4.96 10.26 -22.99
CA GLY A 46 4.32 9.14 -22.33
C GLY A 46 5.22 8.51 -21.26
N ASN A 47 6.50 8.30 -21.53
CA ASN A 47 7.41 7.62 -20.60
C ASN A 47 7.63 8.36 -19.26
N PRO A 48 7.87 9.69 -19.22
CA PRO A 48 7.95 10.42 -17.95
C PRO A 48 6.62 10.47 -17.20
N ILE A 49 5.49 10.64 -17.88
CA ILE A 49 4.16 10.64 -17.24
C ILE A 49 3.85 9.26 -16.65
N ALA A 50 4.18 8.18 -17.38
CA ALA A 50 4.03 6.82 -16.89
C ALA A 50 4.86 6.59 -15.61
N SER A 51 6.09 7.11 -15.60
CA SER A 51 6.99 7.00 -14.46
C SER A 51 6.45 7.74 -13.22
N ILE A 52 5.88 8.94 -13.41
CA ILE A 52 5.26 9.70 -12.32
C ILE A 52 4.01 8.98 -11.80
N LEU A 53 3.13 8.49 -12.69
CA LEU A 53 1.93 7.75 -12.30
C LEU A 53 2.29 6.47 -11.55
N ALA A 54 3.29 5.71 -12.02
CA ALA A 54 3.80 4.54 -11.32
C ALA A 54 4.35 4.89 -9.94
N PHE A 55 5.09 6.01 -9.81
CA PHE A 55 5.65 6.48 -8.55
C PHE A 55 4.56 6.92 -7.55
N VAL A 56 3.56 7.67 -7.99
CA VAL A 56 2.41 8.10 -7.16
C VAL A 56 1.61 6.89 -6.69
N SER A 57 1.41 5.92 -7.58
CA SER A 57 0.77 4.64 -7.29
C SER A 57 1.59 3.76 -6.35
N PHE A 58 2.86 4.09 -6.12
CA PHE A 58 3.71 3.42 -5.15
C PHE A 58 3.63 4.07 -3.75
N LEU A 59 3.43 5.39 -3.68
CA LEU A 59 3.46 6.15 -2.42
C LEU A 59 2.12 6.19 -1.69
N ILE A 60 1.01 6.33 -2.43
CA ILE A 60 -0.31 6.54 -1.83
C ILE A 60 -0.88 5.23 -1.24
N PRO A 61 -0.84 4.09 -1.96
CA PRO A 61 -1.34 2.80 -1.45
C PRO A 61 -0.82 2.37 -0.09
N PRO A 62 0.49 2.46 0.22
CA PRO A 62 0.98 2.00 1.51
C PRO A 62 0.48 2.87 2.66
N VAL A 63 0.47 4.20 2.49
CA VAL A 63 -0.05 5.13 3.50
C VAL A 63 -1.54 4.87 3.73
N ALA A 64 -2.33 4.79 2.66
CA ALA A 64 -3.76 4.52 2.76
C ALA A 64 -4.05 3.14 3.39
N GLY A 65 -3.29 2.11 2.99
CA GLY A 65 -3.42 0.76 3.53
C GLY A 65 -3.08 0.68 5.01
N GLY A 66 -2.02 1.36 5.45
CA GLY A 66 -1.68 1.50 6.86
C GLY A 66 -2.74 2.25 7.66
N TYR A 67 -3.25 3.36 7.14
CA TYR A 67 -4.33 4.11 7.77
C TYR A 67 -5.61 3.27 7.90
N PHE A 68 -6.02 2.59 6.83
CA PHE A 68 -7.20 1.74 6.78
C PHE A 68 -7.07 0.57 7.76
N ALA A 69 -5.93 -0.12 7.76
CA ALA A 69 -5.64 -1.20 8.68
C ALA A 69 -5.71 -0.74 10.14
N ALA A 70 -5.14 0.42 10.46
CA ALA A 70 -5.22 0.99 11.81
C ALA A 70 -6.63 1.44 12.19
N ARG A 71 -7.43 1.93 11.24
CA ARG A 71 -8.78 2.45 11.51
C ARG A 71 -9.79 1.34 11.78
N PHE A 72 -9.69 0.22 11.07
CA PHE A 72 -10.69 -0.85 11.14
C PHE A 72 -10.27 -2.05 11.99
N ALA A 73 -9.00 -2.15 12.38
CA ALA A 73 -8.55 -3.19 13.29
C ALA A 73 -9.10 -2.98 14.71
N ARG A 74 -9.91 -3.93 15.16
CA ARG A 74 -10.47 -3.95 16.53
C ARG A 74 -9.46 -4.38 17.59
N SER A 75 -8.49 -5.22 17.20
CA SER A 75 -7.44 -5.75 18.07
C SER A 75 -6.07 -5.52 17.43
N LEU A 76 -5.11 -5.02 18.20
CA LEU A 76 -3.71 -4.85 17.77
C LEU A 76 -3.58 -4.11 16.41
N PRO A 77 -4.02 -2.84 16.31
CA PRO A 77 -3.97 -2.08 15.05
C PRO A 77 -2.54 -1.94 14.49
N ARG A 78 -1.53 -1.87 15.35
CA ARG A 78 -0.11 -1.86 14.92
C ARG A 78 0.30 -3.15 14.17
N LEU A 79 -0.23 -4.30 14.59
CA LEU A 79 0.05 -5.57 13.92
C LEU A 79 -0.59 -5.62 12.53
N HIS A 80 -1.83 -5.11 12.40
CA HIS A 80 -2.52 -5.02 11.12
C HIS A 80 -1.78 -4.11 10.14
N VAL A 81 -1.31 -2.96 10.61
CA VAL A 81 -0.48 -2.04 9.80
C VAL A 81 0.78 -2.73 9.29
N LEU A 82 1.49 -3.46 10.15
CA LEU A 82 2.70 -4.18 9.77
C LEU A 82 2.40 -5.28 8.75
N VAL A 83 1.36 -6.08 8.97
CA VAL A 83 0.98 -7.17 8.05
C VAL A 83 0.54 -6.61 6.69
N VAL A 84 -0.29 -5.57 6.67
CA VAL A 84 -0.73 -4.92 5.42
C VAL A 84 0.45 -4.26 4.71
N GLY A 85 1.36 -3.60 5.43
CA GLY A 85 2.57 -3.01 4.85
C GLY A 85 3.51 -4.06 4.25
N ALA A 86 3.71 -5.18 4.94
CA ALA A 86 4.54 -6.28 4.46
C ALA A 86 3.94 -7.00 3.25
N LEU A 87 2.66 -7.38 3.31
CA LEU A 87 1.97 -8.05 2.20
C LEU A 87 1.82 -7.12 1.00
N GLY A 88 1.52 -5.84 1.25
CA GLY A 88 1.47 -4.80 0.23
C GLY A 88 2.81 -4.62 -0.48
N ALA A 89 3.93 -4.60 0.27
CA ALA A 89 5.26 -4.57 -0.31
C ALA A 89 5.52 -5.80 -1.20
N VAL A 90 5.16 -7.01 -0.76
CA VAL A 90 5.29 -8.23 -1.58
C VAL A 90 4.47 -8.12 -2.87
N LEU A 91 3.22 -7.64 -2.81
CA LEU A 91 2.39 -7.45 -3.99
C LEU A 91 3.02 -6.44 -4.97
N SER A 92 3.53 -5.32 -4.46
CA SER A 92 4.22 -4.34 -5.28
C SER A 92 5.49 -4.92 -5.93
N LEU A 93 6.25 -5.75 -5.20
CA LEU A 93 7.43 -6.42 -5.74
C LEU A 93 7.09 -7.45 -6.84
N LEU A 94 5.96 -8.13 -6.73
CA LEU A 94 5.49 -9.05 -7.78
C LEU A 94 5.05 -8.29 -9.04
N ALA A 95 4.45 -7.11 -8.87
CA ALA A 95 4.03 -6.26 -9.97
C ALA A 95 5.22 -5.59 -10.70
N PHE A 96 6.25 -5.20 -9.97
CA PHE A 96 7.41 -4.49 -10.52
C PHE A 96 8.64 -5.39 -10.57
N ARG A 97 9.03 -5.80 -11.78
CA ARG A 97 10.32 -6.46 -12.04
C ARG A 97 11.47 -5.44 -11.94
N ALA A 98 11.82 -5.04 -10.73
CA ALA A 98 12.92 -4.13 -10.45
C ALA A 98 14.20 -4.89 -10.08
N SER A 99 15.35 -4.19 -10.07
CA SER A 99 16.60 -4.77 -9.58
C SER A 99 16.52 -5.07 -8.07
N PRO A 100 17.25 -6.07 -7.53
CA PRO A 100 17.15 -6.46 -6.12
C PRO A 100 17.36 -5.32 -5.12
N ARG A 101 18.24 -4.35 -5.46
CA ARG A 101 18.50 -3.16 -4.64
C ARG A 101 17.29 -2.21 -4.62
N ALA A 102 16.67 -1.98 -5.78
CA ALA A 102 15.47 -1.18 -5.87
C ALA A 102 14.30 -1.87 -5.14
N MET A 103 14.16 -3.20 -5.28
CA MET A 103 13.17 -3.99 -4.55
C MET A 103 13.30 -3.83 -3.03
N ALA A 104 14.52 -3.88 -2.49
CA ALA A 104 14.75 -3.68 -1.06
C ALA A 104 14.37 -2.26 -0.61
N ALA A 105 14.79 -1.23 -1.35
CA ALA A 105 14.44 0.16 -1.07
C ALA A 105 12.91 0.38 -1.12
N TYR A 106 12.24 -0.26 -2.07
CA TYR A 106 10.78 -0.22 -2.22
C TYR A 106 10.06 -0.89 -1.07
N ALA A 107 10.50 -2.07 -0.65
CA ALA A 107 9.91 -2.77 0.49
C ALA A 107 10.02 -1.94 1.77
N LEU A 108 11.21 -1.38 2.04
CA LEU A 108 11.45 -0.53 3.21
C LEU A 108 10.58 0.73 3.17
N THR A 109 10.53 1.41 2.03
CA THR A 109 9.71 2.62 1.85
C THR A 109 8.23 2.32 2.05
N SER A 110 7.73 1.24 1.45
CA SER A 110 6.33 0.81 1.60
C SER A 110 5.98 0.52 3.07
N LEU A 111 6.88 -0.17 3.79
CA LEU A 111 6.67 -0.47 5.21
C LEU A 111 6.65 0.80 6.07
N ALA A 112 7.58 1.72 5.80
CA ALA A 112 7.66 3.01 6.49
C ALA A 112 6.41 3.88 6.25
N LEU A 113 5.91 3.90 5.01
CA LEU A 113 4.70 4.64 4.63
C LEU A 113 3.43 4.02 5.22
N ALA A 114 3.33 2.69 5.25
CA ALA A 114 2.24 2.02 5.95
C ALA A 114 2.28 2.33 7.45
N ALA A 115 3.46 2.30 8.07
CA ALA A 115 3.64 2.69 9.46
C ALA A 115 3.24 4.17 9.69
N LEU A 116 3.59 5.07 8.78
CA LEU A 116 3.19 6.49 8.82
C LEU A 116 1.66 6.64 8.77
N GLY A 117 0.99 5.98 7.82
CA GLY A 117 -0.47 6.03 7.71
C GLY A 117 -1.17 5.46 8.95
N GLY A 118 -0.65 4.35 9.48
CA GLY A 118 -1.12 3.79 10.75
C GLY A 118 -0.90 4.74 11.92
N PHE A 119 0.27 5.41 11.98
CA PHE A 119 0.60 6.40 13.00
C PHE A 119 -0.34 7.60 12.98
N MET A 120 -0.65 8.15 11.80
CA MET A 120 -1.60 9.25 11.64
C MET A 120 -2.94 8.91 12.29
N ARG A 121 -3.50 7.72 12.02
CA ARG A 121 -4.77 7.29 12.61
C ARG A 121 -4.68 7.07 14.12
N LEU A 122 -3.60 6.43 14.58
CA LEU A 122 -3.42 6.07 15.99
C LEU A 122 -3.13 7.29 16.87
N ARG A 123 -2.57 8.36 16.29
CA ARG A 123 -2.38 9.65 16.97
C ARG A 123 -3.71 10.43 17.09
N SER A 124 -4.63 10.26 16.15
CA SER A 124 -5.96 10.90 16.12
C SER A 124 -7.02 10.20 17.00
N GLY A 125 -6.73 9.89 18.27
CA GLY A 125 -7.77 9.44 19.21
C GLY A 125 -7.46 9.86 20.64
N PRO A 126 -8.45 10.07 21.56
CA PRO A 126 -9.90 9.98 21.46
C PRO A 126 -10.62 11.34 21.71
N ASN A 127 -10.16 12.45 21.10
CA ASN A 127 -10.78 13.78 21.31
C ASN A 127 -11.80 14.18 20.23
N ASP A 128 -12.07 13.32 19.24
CA ASP A 128 -12.95 13.63 18.11
C ASP A 128 -14.32 12.90 18.19
N GLU A 129 -14.65 12.28 19.33
CA GLU A 129 -15.94 11.63 19.60
C GLU A 129 -16.67 12.22 20.82
N ALA A 130 -16.45 13.51 21.12
CA ALA A 130 -17.17 14.28 22.16
C ALA A 130 -18.12 15.31 21.53
#